data_AF-A0A2T5EWB7-F1
#
_entry.id   AF-A0A2T5EWB7-F1
#
_cell.length_a   1.000
_cell.length_b   1.000
_cell.length_c   1.000
_cell.angle_alpha   90.00
_cell.angle_beta   90.00
_cell.angle_gamma   90.00
#
_symmetry.space_group_name_H-M   'P 1'
#
loop_
_entity.id
_entity.type
_entity.pdbx_description
1 polymer ?
#
loop_
_entity_poly.entity_id
_entity_poly.type
_entity_poly.pdbx_seq_one_letter_code
_entity_poly.pdbx_strand_id
1 'polypeptide(L)'
;MVINGKVKEKAIVGDYNELVFSQHNVALIEGFHVISSISELMGIPNPFTHKLKNNSPKLGAQHLDLLQQLEVDLCLCYSQLGNVSDNVIFKMLSDANSLETNVYTQNLLIDRQPDSPLLAAAQELKSSLKLDDLGGVAPNSKITKSDSYVTTRNTLIYIILASLGGRNLRIEKKLPKQLPDGTEITLELIEKTLPLTISFLDGWLKGLEKEFKQDTNGFHRSMQVWQALGLIIFDLRTHQDYTVAEYYEAGVSLSKLDYSKDAAHWAKCAAFKKDATNTFWINATGGGRTLRDKVAEYLISLIK
;
A
#
# COMPACT_ATOMS: atom_id res chain seq x y z
N MET A 1 -11.38 12.77 10.78
CA MET A 1 -11.80 13.73 9.72
C MET A 1 -12.96 14.49 10.30
N VAL A 2 -12.79 15.76 10.65
CA VAL A 2 -13.87 16.51 11.31
C VAL A 2 -14.79 17.06 10.23
N ILE A 3 -16.04 16.61 10.21
CA ILE A 3 -17.05 17.10 9.27
C ILE A 3 -17.96 18.09 10.02
N ASN A 4 -17.62 19.38 9.98
CA ASN A 4 -18.29 20.48 10.70
C ASN A 4 -18.77 21.63 9.80
N GLY A 5 -19.01 21.35 8.52
CA GLY A 5 -19.20 22.39 7.53
C GLY A 5 -20.60 22.98 7.58
N LYS A 6 -20.70 24.29 7.72
CA LYS A 6 -21.87 25.03 7.20
C LYS A 6 -21.61 25.25 5.72
N VAL A 7 -22.14 24.38 4.86
CA VAL A 7 -22.20 24.67 3.43
C VAL A 7 -23.22 25.79 3.25
N LYS A 8 -22.80 26.91 2.68
CA LYS A 8 -23.71 27.96 2.24
C LYS A 8 -23.90 27.80 0.75
N GLU A 9 -25.14 27.59 0.35
CA GLU A 9 -25.55 27.63 -1.03
C GLU A 9 -26.14 29.02 -1.31
N LYS A 10 -25.67 29.68 -2.36
CA LYS A 10 -26.21 30.96 -2.80
C LYS A 10 -26.52 30.86 -4.29
N ALA A 11 -27.78 31.04 -4.66
CA ALA A 11 -28.16 31.14 -6.06
C ALA A 11 -27.43 32.33 -6.70
N ILE A 12 -26.77 32.09 -7.84
CA ILE A 12 -26.10 33.15 -8.60
C ILE A 12 -27.05 33.66 -9.69
N VAL A 13 -27.23 32.90 -10.77
CA VAL A 13 -28.07 33.23 -11.94
C VAL A 13 -28.53 31.92 -12.60
N GLY A 14 -29.79 31.83 -13.03
CA GLY A 14 -30.32 30.62 -13.68
C GLY A 14 -30.33 29.42 -12.73
N ASP A 15 -29.92 28.26 -13.23
CA ASP A 15 -29.81 27.01 -12.45
C ASP A 15 -28.47 26.87 -11.72
N TYR A 16 -27.65 27.94 -11.67
CA TYR A 16 -26.32 27.90 -11.06
C TYR A 16 -26.32 28.35 -9.59
N ASN A 17 -25.75 27.51 -8.73
CA ASN A 17 -25.56 27.77 -7.31
C ASN A 17 -24.07 27.91 -6.94
N GLU A 18 -23.76 28.88 -6.08
CA GLU A 18 -22.46 29.00 -5.43
C GLU A 18 -22.43 28.13 -4.17
N LEU A 19 -21.47 27.20 -4.10
CA LEU A 19 -21.23 26.39 -2.91
C LEU A 19 -19.99 26.89 -2.18
N VAL A 20 -20.18 27.45 -0.98
CA VAL A 20 -19.07 27.87 -0.10
C VAL A 20 -18.94 26.90 1.06
N PHE A 21 -17.78 26.27 1.17
CA PHE A 21 -17.46 25.33 2.24
C PHE A 21 -16.05 25.53 2.79
N SER A 22 -15.83 25.10 4.03
CA SER A 22 -14.49 25.04 4.62
C SER A 22 -13.90 23.65 4.39
N GLN A 23 -12.71 23.61 3.77
CA GLN A 23 -12.01 22.36 3.42
C GLN A 23 -11.72 21.45 4.62
N HIS A 24 -11.65 22.02 5.83
CA HIS A 24 -11.33 21.27 7.06
C HIS A 24 -12.59 20.68 7.72
N ASN A 25 -13.76 20.98 7.16
CA ASN A 25 -15.06 20.75 7.76
C ASN A 25 -16.00 19.98 6.82
N VAL A 26 -15.57 19.63 5.62
CA VAL A 26 -16.35 18.90 4.62
C VAL A 26 -15.50 17.76 4.07
N ALA A 27 -16.12 16.60 3.90
CA ALA A 27 -15.50 15.49 3.19
C ALA A 27 -15.90 15.56 1.72
N LEU A 28 -14.91 15.70 0.83
CA LEU A 28 -15.09 15.60 -0.61
C LEU A 28 -15.06 14.11 -0.99
N ILE A 29 -16.20 13.58 -1.43
CA ILE A 29 -16.36 12.15 -1.71
C ILE A 29 -16.11 11.87 -3.20
N GLU A 30 -16.54 12.78 -4.08
CA GLU A 30 -16.51 12.59 -5.53
C GLU A 30 -16.18 13.90 -6.26
N GLY A 31 -15.82 13.82 -7.54
CA GLY A 31 -15.53 14.99 -8.38
C GLY A 31 -14.12 15.54 -8.26
N PHE A 32 -13.38 15.23 -7.17
CA PHE A 32 -12.02 15.76 -6.96
C PHE A 32 -11.10 15.54 -8.16
N HIS A 33 -10.98 14.29 -8.63
CA HIS A 33 -10.05 13.95 -9.70
C HIS A 33 -10.43 14.59 -11.03
N VAL A 34 -11.70 14.50 -11.42
CA VAL A 34 -12.21 15.03 -12.69
C VAL A 34 -12.02 16.55 -12.74
N ILE A 35 -12.49 17.27 -11.73
CA ILE A 35 -12.37 18.73 -11.64
C ILE A 35 -10.90 19.15 -11.56
N SER A 36 -10.06 18.40 -10.84
CA SER A 36 -8.62 18.64 -10.80
C SER A 36 -7.96 18.50 -12.17
N SER A 37 -8.30 17.43 -12.91
CA SER A 37 -7.78 17.19 -14.26
C SER A 37 -8.26 18.25 -15.25
N ILE A 38 -9.54 18.65 -15.20
CA ILE A 38 -10.05 19.75 -16.03
C ILE A 38 -9.31 21.04 -15.72
N SER A 39 -9.10 21.35 -14.44
CA SER A 39 -8.35 22.56 -14.02
C SER A 39 -6.93 22.57 -14.58
N GLU A 40 -6.24 21.42 -14.50
CA GLU A 40 -4.91 21.24 -15.05
C GLU A 40 -4.87 21.39 -16.58
N LEU A 41 -5.85 20.82 -17.29
CA LEU A 41 -5.98 20.89 -18.75
C LEU A 41 -6.36 22.28 -19.27
N MET A 42 -7.13 23.02 -18.47
CA MET A 42 -7.52 24.41 -18.72
C MET A 42 -6.42 25.41 -18.32
N GLY A 43 -5.40 24.96 -17.58
CA GLY A 43 -4.34 25.83 -17.07
C GLY A 43 -4.83 26.83 -16.03
N ILE A 44 -5.84 26.47 -15.24
CA ILE A 44 -6.39 27.29 -14.16
C ILE A 44 -5.99 26.71 -12.80
N PRO A 45 -5.96 27.53 -11.71
CA PRO A 45 -5.69 27.03 -10.38
C PRO A 45 -6.72 25.97 -9.98
N ASN A 46 -6.23 24.84 -9.44
CA ASN A 46 -7.11 23.80 -8.94
C ASN A 46 -7.98 24.35 -7.79
N PRO A 47 -9.31 24.21 -7.83
CA PRO A 47 -10.21 24.85 -6.87
C PRO A 47 -10.10 24.25 -5.45
N PHE A 48 -9.58 23.03 -5.30
CA PHE A 48 -9.43 22.36 -4.01
C PHE A 48 -8.06 22.56 -3.39
N THR A 49 -7.00 22.61 -4.20
CA THR A 49 -5.62 22.70 -3.70
C THR A 49 -4.98 24.07 -3.90
N HIS A 50 -5.63 24.95 -4.67
CA HIS A 50 -5.13 26.24 -5.12
C HIS A 50 -3.79 26.19 -5.87
N LYS A 51 -3.36 24.98 -6.28
CA LYS A 51 -2.11 24.77 -7.03
C LYS A 51 -2.36 24.92 -8.53
N LEU A 52 -1.42 25.57 -9.19
CA LEU A 52 -1.34 25.65 -10.65
C LEU A 52 -0.24 24.70 -11.14
N LYS A 53 -0.56 23.79 -12.07
CA LYS A 53 0.45 22.98 -12.76
C LYS A 53 0.82 23.67 -14.07
N ASN A 54 2.05 24.16 -14.16
CA ASN A 54 2.52 24.96 -15.30
C ASN A 54 2.95 24.14 -16.53
N ASN A 55 3.03 22.81 -16.42
CA ASN A 55 3.58 21.91 -17.47
C ASN A 55 2.54 20.97 -18.09
N SER A 56 1.25 21.28 -17.97
CA SER A 56 0.19 20.44 -18.54
C SER A 56 -0.11 20.83 -19.99
N PRO A 57 -0.38 19.86 -20.89
CA PRO A 57 -0.83 20.17 -22.24
C PRO A 57 -2.17 20.92 -22.17
N LYS A 58 -2.22 22.11 -22.77
CA LYS A 58 -3.45 22.91 -22.86
C LYS A 58 -4.37 22.31 -23.92
N LEU A 59 -5.65 22.24 -23.62
CA LEU A 59 -6.65 21.73 -24.56
C LEU A 59 -6.77 22.64 -25.79
N GLY A 60 -6.76 22.03 -26.98
CA GLY A 60 -7.17 22.69 -28.22
C GLY A 60 -8.68 22.94 -28.28
N ALA A 61 -9.13 23.86 -29.14
CA ALA A 61 -10.52 24.33 -29.23
C ALA A 61 -11.57 23.21 -29.30
N GLN A 62 -11.31 22.16 -30.09
CA GLN A 62 -12.21 21.00 -30.26
C GLN A 62 -12.50 20.22 -28.97
N HIS A 63 -11.63 20.29 -27.96
CA HIS A 63 -11.85 19.61 -26.68
C HIS A 63 -12.59 20.50 -25.67
N LEU A 64 -12.65 21.82 -25.91
CA LEU A 64 -13.42 22.74 -25.06
C LEU A 64 -14.91 22.50 -25.22
N ASP A 65 -15.38 22.20 -26.44
CA ASP A 65 -16.78 21.88 -26.70
C ASP A 65 -17.20 20.58 -26.00
N LEU A 66 -16.30 19.58 -25.98
CA LEU A 66 -16.53 18.33 -25.25
C LEU A 66 -16.58 18.56 -23.72
N LEU A 67 -15.73 19.44 -23.20
CA LEU A 67 -15.77 19.81 -21.78
C LEU A 67 -17.05 20.54 -21.40
N GLN A 68 -17.61 21.39 -22.29
CA GLN A 68 -18.87 22.09 -22.02
C GLN A 68 -20.06 21.13 -21.92
N GLN A 69 -19.98 19.99 -22.59
CA GLN A 69 -21.02 18.94 -22.55
C GLN A 69 -20.79 17.92 -21.43
N LEU A 70 -19.67 17.99 -20.72
CA LEU A 70 -19.34 17.04 -19.67
C LEU A 70 -20.10 17.40 -18.39
N GLU A 71 -21.01 16.51 -17.99
CA GLU A 71 -21.61 16.56 -16.66
C GLU A 71 -20.62 15.96 -15.65
N VAL A 72 -20.33 16.73 -14.59
CA VAL A 72 -19.39 16.31 -13.54
C VAL A 72 -20.09 16.40 -12.19
N ASP A 73 -20.23 15.25 -11.54
CA ASP A 73 -20.82 15.19 -10.21
C ASP A 73 -19.81 15.60 -9.13
N LEU A 74 -20.28 16.44 -8.21
CA LEU A 74 -19.54 16.85 -7.02
C LEU A 74 -20.31 16.42 -5.77
N CYS A 75 -19.80 15.41 -5.07
CA CYS A 75 -20.39 14.96 -3.82
C CYS A 75 -19.63 15.51 -2.61
N LEU A 76 -20.32 16.34 -1.81
CA LEU A 76 -19.82 16.90 -0.55
C LEU A 76 -20.62 16.32 0.62
N CYS A 77 -19.93 15.70 1.59
CA CYS A 77 -20.56 15.26 2.83
C CYS A 77 -20.22 16.22 3.96
N TYR A 78 -21.26 16.79 4.56
CA TYR A 78 -21.19 17.70 5.70
C TYR A 78 -22.27 17.38 6.74
N SER A 79 -22.05 17.77 7.99
CA SER A 79 -23.05 17.61 9.06
C SER A 79 -23.72 18.92 9.37
N GLN A 80 -25.05 18.89 9.36
CA GLN A 80 -25.89 20.02 9.76
C GLN A 80 -26.02 20.15 11.29
N LEU A 81 -25.68 19.09 12.04
CA LEU A 81 -25.87 18.99 13.49
C LEU A 81 -24.57 19.21 14.30
N GLY A 82 -23.45 19.54 13.63
CA GLY A 82 -22.13 19.69 14.26
C GLY A 82 -21.28 18.40 14.18
N ASN A 83 -20.34 18.23 15.11
CA ASN A 83 -19.32 17.16 15.11
C ASN A 83 -19.90 15.78 14.80
N VAL A 84 -19.64 15.29 13.58
CA VAL A 84 -19.77 13.86 13.30
C VAL A 84 -18.62 13.16 13.99
N SER A 85 -18.93 12.25 14.90
CA SER A 85 -17.88 11.42 15.50
C SER A 85 -17.16 10.65 14.40
N ASP A 86 -15.84 10.49 14.56
CA ASP A 86 -15.05 9.69 13.62
C ASP A 86 -15.64 8.27 13.48
N ASN A 87 -16.36 7.74 14.50
CA ASN A 87 -17.05 6.45 14.45
C ASN A 87 -18.15 6.37 13.41
N VAL A 88 -18.92 7.44 13.22
CA VAL A 88 -20.02 7.47 12.23
C VAL A 88 -19.44 7.52 10.82
N ILE A 89 -18.44 8.37 10.58
CA ILE A 89 -17.73 8.47 9.31
C ILE A 89 -17.11 7.11 8.95
N PHE A 90 -16.48 6.47 9.92
CA PHE A 90 -15.88 5.15 9.76
C PHE A 90 -16.92 4.09 9.41
N LYS A 91 -18.06 4.08 10.12
CA LYS A 91 -19.15 3.15 9.81
C LYS A 91 -19.63 3.34 8.38
N MET A 92 -19.85 4.58 7.93
CA MET A 92 -20.25 4.86 6.56
C MET A 92 -19.21 4.38 5.53
N LEU A 93 -17.92 4.62 5.77
CA LEU A 93 -16.85 4.15 4.89
C LEU A 93 -16.69 2.62 4.89
N SER A 94 -16.90 1.98 6.05
CA SER A 94 -16.89 0.53 6.20
C SER A 94 -18.08 -0.11 5.49
N ASP A 95 -19.27 0.46 5.66
CA ASP A 95 -20.50 0.01 5.02
C ASP A 95 -20.37 0.17 3.50
N ALA A 96 -19.84 1.30 3.02
CA ALA A 96 -19.49 1.50 1.61
C ALA A 96 -18.49 0.44 1.10
N ASN A 97 -17.43 0.12 1.84
CA ASN A 97 -16.48 -0.95 1.48
C ASN A 97 -17.12 -2.36 1.41
N SER A 98 -18.19 -2.58 2.15
CA SER A 98 -18.92 -3.84 2.13
C SER A 98 -19.78 -3.98 0.87
N LEU A 99 -20.30 -2.87 0.35
CA LEU A 99 -21.23 -2.77 -0.77
C LEU A 99 -20.54 -2.48 -2.12
N GLU A 100 -19.50 -1.65 -2.13
CA GLU A 100 -18.80 -1.15 -3.31
C GLU A 100 -17.35 -1.68 -3.36
N THR A 101 -16.99 -2.38 -4.44
CA THR A 101 -15.64 -2.97 -4.60
C THR A 101 -14.55 -1.94 -4.92
N ASN A 102 -14.95 -0.71 -5.28
CA ASN A 102 -14.04 0.33 -5.75
C ASN A 102 -13.58 1.30 -4.65
N VAL A 103 -14.16 1.21 -3.44
CA VAL A 103 -13.76 2.04 -2.30
C VAL A 103 -12.65 1.31 -1.51
N TYR A 104 -11.50 1.95 -1.35
CA TYR A 104 -10.32 1.39 -0.67
C TYR A 104 -10.12 2.01 0.72
N THR A 105 -10.98 1.68 1.70
CA THR A 105 -10.83 2.17 3.10
C THR A 105 -10.05 1.22 4.01
N GLN A 106 -9.36 0.22 3.45
CA GLN A 106 -8.63 -0.84 4.17
C GLN A 106 -7.71 -0.30 5.28
N ASN A 107 -6.98 0.79 5.04
CA ASN A 107 -6.09 1.39 6.05
C ASN A 107 -6.84 1.93 7.26
N LEU A 108 -7.99 2.57 7.04
CA LEU A 108 -8.82 3.10 8.11
C LEU A 108 -9.34 1.95 8.99
N LEU A 109 -9.71 0.82 8.38
CA LEU A 109 -10.17 -0.37 9.08
C LEU A 109 -9.06 -1.03 9.92
N ILE A 110 -7.81 -0.99 9.44
CA ILE A 110 -6.64 -1.50 10.16
C ILE A 110 -6.34 -0.62 11.38
N ASP A 111 -6.30 0.70 11.22
CA ASP A 111 -5.97 1.66 12.30
C ASP A 111 -6.91 1.62 13.51
N ARG A 112 -8.11 1.03 13.34
CA ARG A 112 -9.13 0.93 14.40
C ARG A 112 -9.16 -0.39 15.14
N GLN A 113 -8.16 -1.23 14.93
CA GLN A 113 -8.00 -2.45 15.69
C GLN A 113 -6.71 -2.40 16.51
N PRO A 114 -6.51 -1.39 17.39
CA PRO A 114 -5.23 -1.19 18.09
C PRO A 114 -4.80 -2.42 18.89
N ASP A 115 -5.76 -3.20 19.39
CA ASP A 115 -5.52 -4.45 20.13
C ASP A 115 -5.25 -5.67 19.23
N SER A 116 -5.07 -5.47 17.93
CA SER A 116 -4.79 -6.56 16.99
C SER A 116 -3.40 -7.15 17.25
N PRO A 117 -3.28 -8.48 17.46
CA PRO A 117 -1.99 -9.16 17.55
C PRO A 117 -1.08 -8.90 16.35
N LEU A 118 -1.67 -8.74 15.16
CA LEU A 118 -0.95 -8.44 13.92
C LEU A 118 -0.32 -7.04 13.92
N LEU A 119 -0.98 -6.05 14.52
CA LEU A 119 -0.43 -4.69 14.63
C LEU A 119 0.69 -4.64 15.65
N ALA A 120 0.50 -5.28 16.81
CA ALA A 120 1.54 -5.41 17.82
C ALA A 120 2.80 -6.09 17.24
N ALA A 121 2.62 -7.22 16.54
CA ALA A 121 3.72 -7.93 15.90
C ALA A 121 4.40 -7.13 14.76
N ALA A 122 3.64 -6.36 13.97
CA ALA A 122 4.23 -5.49 12.96
C ALA A 122 5.07 -4.36 13.57
N GLN A 123 4.63 -3.83 14.71
CA GLN A 123 5.39 -2.84 15.48
C GLN A 123 6.66 -3.45 16.08
N GLU A 124 6.57 -4.67 16.63
CA GLU A 124 7.73 -5.41 17.14
C GLU A 124 8.74 -5.71 16.02
N LEU A 125 8.26 -6.18 14.86
CA LEU A 125 9.09 -6.45 13.70
C LEU A 125 9.82 -5.18 13.24
N LYS A 126 9.11 -4.04 13.20
CA LYS A 126 9.72 -2.73 12.89
C LYS A 126 10.86 -2.41 13.85
N SER A 127 10.64 -2.53 15.16
CA SER A 127 11.64 -2.18 16.17
C SER A 127 12.82 -3.13 16.18
N SER A 128 12.58 -4.44 16.10
CA SER A 128 13.62 -5.47 16.15
C SER A 128 14.56 -5.40 14.95
N LEU A 129 14.03 -5.03 13.78
CA LEU A 129 14.81 -4.83 12.55
C LEU A 129 15.38 -3.42 12.39
N LYS A 130 15.14 -2.52 13.37
CA LYS A 130 15.59 -1.11 13.35
C LYS A 130 15.29 -0.40 12.04
N LEU A 131 14.09 -0.60 11.48
CA LEU A 131 13.76 -0.11 10.14
C LEU A 131 13.83 1.41 10.00
N ASP A 132 13.72 2.15 11.12
CA ASP A 132 13.91 3.61 11.15
C ASP A 132 15.32 4.02 10.69
N ASP A 133 16.35 3.19 10.92
CA ASP A 133 17.73 3.44 10.48
C ASP A 133 17.92 3.27 8.96
N LEU A 134 16.99 2.56 8.30
CA LEU A 134 17.01 2.30 6.86
C LEU A 134 16.10 3.25 6.06
N GLY A 135 15.33 4.11 6.73
CA GLY A 135 14.39 5.05 6.10
C GLY A 135 12.97 4.99 6.66
N GLY A 136 12.69 4.01 7.52
CA GLY A 136 11.46 3.88 8.29
C GLY A 136 10.33 3.12 7.58
N VAL A 137 9.21 3.03 8.30
CA VAL A 137 8.00 2.34 7.85
C VAL A 137 6.89 3.36 7.65
N ALA A 138 6.33 3.41 6.43
CA ALA A 138 5.22 4.28 6.14
C ALA A 138 3.95 3.81 6.89
N PRO A 139 3.19 4.73 7.50
CA PRO A 139 1.89 4.41 8.10
C PRO A 139 0.84 4.06 7.03
N ASN A 140 1.02 4.58 5.81
CA ASN A 140 0.13 4.41 4.66
C ASN A 140 0.42 3.10 3.90
N SER A 141 -0.54 2.64 3.09
CA SER A 141 -0.41 1.43 2.27
C SER A 141 0.42 1.57 0.99
N LYS A 142 0.93 2.77 0.69
CA LYS A 142 1.71 3.06 -0.51
C LYS A 142 2.90 3.94 -0.16
N ILE A 143 3.99 3.70 -0.89
CA ILE A 143 5.20 4.53 -0.89
C ILE A 143 5.31 5.16 -2.28
N THR A 144 5.59 6.45 -2.31
CA THR A 144 5.87 7.22 -3.52
C THR A 144 7.38 7.35 -3.72
N LYS A 145 7.83 7.70 -4.94
CA LYS A 145 9.26 7.82 -5.25
C LYS A 145 10.01 8.86 -4.39
N SER A 146 9.29 9.82 -3.83
CA SER A 146 9.85 10.88 -2.98
C SER A 146 9.93 10.50 -1.51
N ASP A 147 9.31 9.40 -1.10
CA ASP A 147 9.30 8.97 0.29
C ASP A 147 10.62 8.30 0.66
N SER A 148 11.11 8.56 1.88
CA SER A 148 12.30 7.91 2.43
C SER A 148 12.03 6.48 2.93
N TYR A 149 10.76 6.12 3.11
CA TYR A 149 10.35 4.85 3.68
C TYR A 149 10.80 3.64 2.85
N VAL A 150 11.20 2.57 3.53
CA VAL A 150 11.62 1.32 2.87
C VAL A 150 10.47 0.34 2.67
N THR A 151 9.48 0.40 3.55
CA THR A 151 8.31 -0.46 3.51
C THR A 151 7.10 0.20 4.17
N THR A 152 5.95 -0.47 4.14
CA THR A 152 4.71 0.00 4.74
C THR A 152 4.33 -0.91 5.91
N ARG A 153 3.59 -0.38 6.89
CA ARG A 153 3.07 -1.19 8.00
C ARG A 153 2.24 -2.37 7.49
N ASN A 154 1.44 -2.17 6.45
CA ASN A 154 0.66 -3.26 5.84
C ASN A 154 1.56 -4.35 5.26
N THR A 155 2.71 -4.00 4.69
CA THR A 155 3.67 -4.98 4.17
C THR A 155 4.26 -5.83 5.28
N LEU A 156 4.57 -5.25 6.44
CA LEU A 156 4.98 -6.00 7.63
C LEU A 156 3.87 -6.96 8.09
N ILE A 157 2.61 -6.51 8.13
CA ILE A 157 1.47 -7.37 8.45
C ILE A 157 1.33 -8.50 7.43
N TYR A 158 1.46 -8.23 6.13
CA TYR A 158 1.40 -9.27 5.10
C TYR A 158 2.52 -10.29 5.25
N ILE A 159 3.73 -9.89 5.68
CA ILE A 159 4.82 -10.83 5.97
C ILE A 159 4.43 -11.75 7.12
N ILE A 160 3.90 -11.21 8.22
CA ILE A 160 3.46 -12.00 9.38
C ILE A 160 2.35 -12.98 8.97
N LEU A 161 1.36 -12.52 8.21
CA LEU A 161 0.29 -13.38 7.70
C LEU A 161 0.83 -14.48 6.77
N ALA A 162 1.72 -14.11 5.85
CA ALA A 162 2.32 -15.06 4.93
C ALA A 162 3.18 -16.10 5.66
N SER A 163 3.96 -15.70 6.68
CA SER A 163 4.79 -16.62 7.47
C SER A 163 3.96 -17.54 8.36
N LEU A 164 2.76 -17.12 8.77
CA LEU A 164 1.83 -17.94 9.53
C LEU A 164 1.06 -18.96 8.66
N GLY A 165 0.45 -18.51 7.57
CA GLY A 165 -0.58 -19.25 6.84
C GLY A 165 -0.36 -19.37 5.33
N GLY A 166 0.83 -18.99 4.84
CA GLY A 166 1.21 -19.14 3.44
C GLY A 166 0.43 -18.27 2.47
N ARG A 167 0.32 -18.71 1.21
CA ARG A 167 -0.15 -17.89 0.07
C ARG A 167 -1.57 -17.34 0.22
N ASN A 168 -2.42 -18.04 0.96
CA ASN A 168 -3.85 -17.74 1.06
C ASN A 168 -4.18 -16.77 2.20
N LEU A 169 -3.32 -16.65 3.22
CA LEU A 169 -3.56 -15.76 4.34
C LEU A 169 -3.10 -14.33 4.02
N ARG A 170 -4.04 -13.39 3.98
CA ARG A 170 -3.78 -11.99 3.61
C ARG A 170 -4.87 -11.06 4.16
N ILE A 171 -4.59 -9.77 4.15
CA ILE A 171 -5.61 -8.73 4.37
C ILE A 171 -6.45 -8.61 3.09
N GLU A 172 -7.75 -8.85 3.19
CA GLU A 172 -8.70 -8.57 2.10
C GLU A 172 -9.41 -7.24 2.40
N LYS A 173 -10.53 -7.27 3.12
CA LYS A 173 -11.23 -6.07 3.57
C LYS A 173 -10.81 -5.61 4.96
N LYS A 174 -10.52 -6.56 5.86
CA LYS A 174 -10.14 -6.33 7.26
C LYS A 174 -8.96 -7.23 7.65
N LEU A 175 -8.32 -6.93 8.78
CA LEU A 175 -7.33 -7.84 9.35
C LEU A 175 -8.01 -9.20 9.65
N PRO A 176 -7.42 -10.32 9.19
CA PRO A 176 -7.93 -11.63 9.55
C PRO A 176 -7.77 -11.86 11.05
N LYS A 177 -8.77 -12.49 11.66
CA LYS A 177 -8.72 -12.91 13.07
C LYS A 177 -8.43 -14.39 13.22
N GLN A 178 -8.49 -15.15 12.13
CA GLN A 178 -8.35 -16.60 12.11
C GLN A 178 -7.50 -17.03 10.91
N LEU A 179 -6.78 -18.13 11.07
CA LEU A 179 -6.15 -18.89 10.00
C LEU A 179 -7.22 -19.61 9.13
N PRO A 180 -6.84 -20.14 7.94
CA PRO A 180 -7.79 -20.87 7.08
C PRO A 180 -8.42 -22.11 7.71
N ASP A 181 -7.79 -22.70 8.72
CA ASP A 181 -8.31 -23.85 9.48
C ASP A 181 -9.24 -23.45 10.65
N GLY A 182 -9.49 -22.15 10.85
CA GLY A 182 -10.31 -21.60 11.93
C GLY A 182 -9.54 -21.25 13.20
N THR A 183 -8.24 -21.56 13.31
CA THR A 183 -7.40 -21.22 14.47
C THR A 183 -7.33 -19.71 14.64
N GLU A 184 -7.57 -19.20 15.85
CA GLU A 184 -7.49 -17.76 16.15
C GLU A 184 -6.05 -17.23 16.06
N ILE A 185 -5.89 -16.04 15.47
CA ILE A 185 -4.60 -15.35 15.37
C ILE A 185 -4.39 -14.58 16.67
N THR A 186 -3.74 -15.23 17.63
CA THR A 186 -3.34 -14.66 18.92
C THR A 186 -1.87 -14.21 18.92
N LEU A 187 -1.45 -13.46 19.94
CA LEU A 187 -0.03 -13.13 20.13
C LEU A 187 0.81 -14.39 20.34
N GLU A 188 0.35 -15.34 21.15
CA GLU A 188 1.05 -16.61 21.38
C GLU A 188 1.29 -17.39 20.08
N LEU A 189 0.31 -17.38 19.16
CA LEU A 189 0.48 -18.01 17.86
C LEU A 189 1.55 -17.30 17.02
N ILE A 190 1.56 -15.96 17.05
CA ILE A 190 2.54 -15.14 16.33
C ILE A 190 3.95 -15.34 16.92
N GLU A 191 4.09 -15.40 18.25
CA GLU A 191 5.36 -15.59 18.96
C GLU A 191 6.09 -16.88 18.55
N LYS A 192 5.37 -17.90 18.08
CA LYS A 192 5.96 -19.14 17.55
C LYS A 192 6.71 -18.93 16.23
N THR A 193 6.41 -17.86 15.48
CA THR A 193 6.93 -17.61 14.12
C THR A 193 7.69 -16.29 14.00
N LEU A 194 7.41 -15.33 14.89
CA LEU A 194 8.01 -14.00 14.84
C LEU A 194 9.54 -14.02 15.01
N PRO A 195 10.15 -14.81 15.92
CA PRO A 195 11.61 -14.90 16.01
C PRO A 195 12.28 -15.39 14.72
N LEU A 196 11.66 -16.36 14.03
CA LEU A 196 12.14 -16.86 12.73
C LEU A 196 12.05 -15.77 11.66
N THR A 197 10.93 -15.02 11.68
CA THR A 197 10.68 -13.90 10.76
C THR A 197 11.68 -12.77 10.96
N ILE A 198 11.94 -12.38 12.22
CA ILE A 198 12.94 -11.36 12.59
C ILE A 198 14.32 -11.83 12.13
N SER A 199 14.71 -13.06 12.46
CA SER A 199 16.04 -13.57 12.14
C SER A 199 16.30 -13.62 10.62
N PHE A 200 15.33 -14.11 9.85
CA PHE A 200 15.42 -14.13 8.39
C PHE A 200 15.53 -12.72 7.79
N LEU A 201 14.66 -11.80 8.20
CA LEU A 201 14.66 -10.45 7.66
C LEU A 201 15.88 -9.64 8.10
N ASP A 202 16.42 -9.88 9.30
CA ASP A 202 17.68 -9.27 9.76
C ASP A 202 18.84 -9.67 8.86
N GLY A 203 18.97 -10.96 8.54
CA GLY A 203 19.99 -11.45 7.59
C GLY A 203 19.82 -10.86 6.19
N TRP A 204 18.58 -10.73 5.73
CA TRP A 204 18.29 -10.13 4.43
C TRP A 204 18.60 -8.63 4.38
N LEU A 205 18.21 -7.87 5.40
CA LEU A 205 18.38 -6.42 5.46
C LEU A 205 19.84 -6.00 5.65
N LYS A 206 20.60 -6.72 6.49
CA LYS A 206 22.02 -6.43 6.72
C LYS A 206 22.86 -6.50 5.46
N GLY A 207 22.54 -7.44 4.56
CA GLY A 207 23.22 -7.53 3.28
C GLY A 207 22.80 -6.47 2.25
N LEU A 208 21.73 -5.72 2.51
CA LEU A 208 21.14 -4.73 1.60
C LEU A 208 21.18 -3.28 2.12
N GLU A 209 21.82 -3.01 3.27
CA GLU A 209 21.81 -1.67 3.88
C GLU A 209 22.33 -0.58 2.92
N LYS A 210 23.33 -0.92 2.10
CA LYS A 210 23.91 0.00 1.13
C LYS A 210 22.95 0.25 -0.03
N GLU A 211 22.30 -0.79 -0.52
CA GLU A 211 21.33 -0.77 -1.61
C GLU A 211 20.13 0.09 -1.22
N PHE A 212 19.61 -0.07 0.00
CA PHE A 212 18.55 0.80 0.50
C PHE A 212 18.96 2.28 0.54
N LYS A 213 20.24 2.61 0.73
CA LYS A 213 20.73 4.00 0.73
C LYS A 213 21.01 4.54 -0.67
N GLN A 214 21.36 3.67 -1.63
CA GLN A 214 21.89 4.08 -2.95
C GLN A 214 20.93 3.88 -4.11
N ASP A 215 20.08 2.86 -4.05
CA ASP A 215 19.12 2.54 -5.11
C ASP A 215 17.68 2.69 -4.59
N THR A 216 16.99 3.70 -5.09
CA THR A 216 15.58 3.97 -4.75
C THR A 216 14.60 3.25 -5.66
N ASN A 217 15.06 2.58 -6.71
CA ASN A 217 14.22 2.03 -7.78
C ASN A 217 14.31 0.51 -7.96
N GLY A 218 15.22 -0.16 -7.27
CA GLY A 218 15.36 -1.62 -7.27
C GLY A 218 14.20 -2.38 -6.65
N PHE A 219 14.16 -3.68 -6.89
CA PHE A 219 13.14 -4.60 -6.40
C PHE A 219 13.21 -4.87 -4.89
N HIS A 220 14.32 -4.56 -4.23
CA HIS A 220 14.41 -4.62 -2.75
C HIS A 220 13.45 -3.61 -2.08
N ARG A 221 12.97 -2.59 -2.80
CA ARG A 221 11.90 -1.66 -2.37
C ARG A 221 10.50 -2.06 -2.81
N SER A 222 10.34 -3.18 -3.52
CA SER A 222 9.04 -3.67 -3.95
C SER A 222 8.29 -4.32 -2.79
N MET A 223 7.08 -3.83 -2.49
CA MET A 223 6.23 -4.43 -1.46
C MET A 223 5.95 -5.91 -1.74
N GLN A 224 5.82 -6.32 -3.00
CA GLN A 224 5.58 -7.71 -3.36
C GLN A 224 6.80 -8.61 -3.12
N VAL A 225 8.02 -8.07 -3.22
CA VAL A 225 9.25 -8.80 -2.89
C VAL A 225 9.32 -9.01 -1.38
N TRP A 226 9.08 -7.96 -0.58
CA TRP A 226 8.96 -8.07 0.87
C TRP A 226 7.90 -9.12 1.28
N GLN A 227 6.71 -9.07 0.67
CA GLN A 227 5.65 -10.05 0.93
C GLN A 227 6.03 -11.47 0.50
N ALA A 228 6.85 -11.62 -0.55
CA ALA A 228 7.34 -12.91 -0.99
C ALA A 228 8.24 -13.54 0.09
N LEU A 229 9.06 -12.75 0.79
CA LEU A 229 9.90 -13.23 1.90
C LEU A 229 9.08 -13.91 3.00
N GLY A 230 7.89 -13.39 3.31
CA GLY A 230 6.95 -14.05 4.23
C GLY A 230 6.57 -15.47 3.80
N LEU A 231 6.39 -15.69 2.49
CA LEU A 231 6.10 -17.02 1.94
C LEU A 231 7.32 -17.96 1.98
N ILE A 232 8.53 -17.42 1.85
CA ILE A 232 9.77 -18.18 1.98
C ILE A 232 9.89 -18.69 3.43
N ILE A 233 9.65 -17.82 4.41
CA ILE A 233 9.68 -18.18 5.83
C ILE A 233 8.66 -19.29 6.13
N PHE A 234 7.46 -19.22 5.54
CA PHE A 234 6.47 -20.29 5.65
C PHE A 234 6.95 -21.60 5.00
N ASP A 235 7.54 -21.56 3.79
CA ASP A 235 8.07 -22.75 3.10
C ASP A 235 9.17 -23.43 3.93
N LEU A 236 10.12 -22.65 4.45
CA LEU A 236 11.19 -23.14 5.32
C LEU A 236 10.61 -23.77 6.58
N ARG A 237 9.66 -23.13 7.26
CA ARG A 237 9.07 -23.67 8.51
C ARG A 237 8.28 -24.96 8.30
N THR A 238 7.71 -25.15 7.11
CA THR A 238 6.80 -26.27 6.83
C THR A 238 7.49 -27.45 6.17
N HIS A 239 8.64 -27.25 5.52
CA HIS A 239 9.34 -28.29 4.78
C HIS A 239 10.80 -28.48 5.20
N GLN A 240 11.30 -27.72 6.18
CA GLN A 240 12.66 -27.80 6.70
C GLN A 240 12.66 -27.65 8.22
N ASP A 241 13.58 -28.33 8.89
CA ASP A 241 13.77 -28.23 10.36
C ASP A 241 14.84 -27.18 10.70
N TYR A 242 14.69 -25.96 10.18
CA TYR A 242 15.67 -24.89 10.38
C TYR A 242 15.61 -24.33 11.81
N THR A 243 16.79 -24.22 12.41
CA THR A 243 17.05 -23.40 13.59
C THR A 243 16.94 -21.91 13.27
N VAL A 244 16.76 -21.07 14.29
CA VAL A 244 16.72 -19.61 14.13
C VAL A 244 17.95 -19.09 13.36
N ALA A 245 19.14 -19.61 13.64
CA ALA A 245 20.37 -19.20 12.94
C ALA A 245 20.35 -19.55 11.44
N GLU A 246 19.75 -20.68 11.05
CA GLU A 246 19.63 -21.05 9.65
C GLU A 246 18.64 -20.15 8.89
N TYR A 247 17.62 -19.60 9.57
CA TYR A 247 16.78 -18.54 8.97
C TYR A 247 17.59 -17.28 8.67
N TYR A 248 18.46 -16.86 9.58
CA TYR A 248 19.36 -15.73 9.34
C TYR A 248 20.24 -15.97 8.12
N GLU A 249 20.89 -17.14 8.03
CA GLU A 249 21.77 -17.49 6.91
C GLU A 249 21.02 -17.61 5.57
N ALA A 250 19.77 -18.08 5.60
CA ALA A 250 18.90 -18.07 4.41
C ALA A 250 18.60 -16.64 3.95
N GLY A 251 18.31 -15.73 4.89
CA GLY A 251 18.16 -14.30 4.62
C GLY A 251 19.41 -13.67 4.02
N VAL A 252 20.59 -13.96 4.61
CA VAL A 252 21.90 -13.52 4.11
C VAL A 252 22.18 -14.07 2.71
N SER A 253 21.77 -15.30 2.42
CA SER A 253 21.97 -15.88 1.09
C SER A 253 21.16 -15.13 0.02
N LEU A 254 19.93 -14.73 0.35
CA LEU A 254 19.11 -13.94 -0.56
C LEU A 254 19.53 -12.47 -0.68
N SER A 255 20.18 -11.88 0.32
CA SER A 255 20.65 -10.50 0.25
C SER A 255 21.82 -10.31 -0.71
N LYS A 256 22.54 -11.40 -1.04
CA LYS A 256 23.63 -11.41 -2.05
C LYS A 256 23.13 -11.28 -3.49
N LEU A 257 21.82 -11.37 -3.73
CA LEU A 257 21.25 -11.18 -5.06
C LEU A 257 21.26 -9.70 -5.46
N ASP A 258 21.40 -9.45 -6.76
CA ASP A 258 21.31 -8.10 -7.31
C ASP A 258 19.84 -7.71 -7.51
N TYR A 259 19.30 -6.90 -6.61
CA TYR A 259 17.90 -6.45 -6.69
C TYR A 259 17.67 -5.30 -7.68
N SER A 260 18.66 -4.89 -8.47
CA SER A 260 18.47 -3.92 -9.55
C SER A 260 17.43 -4.41 -10.57
N LYS A 261 16.82 -3.48 -11.29
CA LYS A 261 15.81 -3.82 -12.30
C LYS A 261 16.39 -4.39 -13.58
N ASP A 262 17.70 -4.33 -13.78
CA ASP A 262 18.39 -4.85 -14.96
C ASP A 262 19.14 -6.16 -14.68
N ALA A 263 19.26 -6.57 -13.40
CA ALA A 263 19.93 -7.81 -13.01
C ALA A 263 19.49 -9.04 -13.83
N ALA A 264 20.46 -9.75 -14.40
CA ALA A 264 20.21 -10.83 -15.35
C ALA A 264 19.44 -12.01 -14.74
N HIS A 265 19.58 -12.24 -13.43
CA HIS A 265 18.96 -13.39 -12.76
C HIS A 265 17.43 -13.32 -12.75
N TRP A 266 16.84 -12.13 -12.87
CA TRP A 266 15.37 -12.00 -12.97
C TRP A 266 14.79 -12.68 -14.20
N ALA A 267 15.60 -12.99 -15.23
CA ALA A 267 15.19 -13.82 -16.36
C ALA A 267 14.71 -15.22 -15.95
N LYS A 268 15.20 -15.73 -14.81
CA LYS A 268 14.84 -17.04 -14.27
C LYS A 268 13.55 -17.00 -13.44
N CYS A 269 13.03 -15.81 -13.16
CA CYS A 269 11.80 -15.63 -12.39
C CYS A 269 10.64 -15.39 -13.35
N ALA A 270 9.69 -16.33 -13.38
CA ALA A 270 8.49 -16.26 -14.23
C ALA A 270 7.58 -15.04 -13.95
N ALA A 271 7.86 -14.30 -12.87
CA ALA A 271 7.13 -13.07 -12.54
C ALA A 271 7.52 -11.88 -13.42
N PHE A 272 8.66 -11.96 -14.10
CA PHE A 272 9.25 -10.83 -14.81
C PHE A 272 9.38 -11.07 -16.30
N LYS A 273 9.29 -9.97 -17.05
CA LYS A 273 9.67 -9.88 -18.47
C LYS A 273 10.45 -8.60 -18.69
N LYS A 274 11.21 -8.52 -19.78
CA LYS A 274 11.83 -7.26 -20.17
C LYS A 274 10.77 -6.24 -20.62
N ASP A 275 11.04 -4.97 -20.37
CA ASP A 275 10.26 -3.84 -20.84
C ASP A 275 10.40 -3.65 -22.37
N ALA A 276 9.70 -2.66 -22.92
CA ALA A 276 9.73 -2.40 -24.36
C ALA A 276 11.14 -2.02 -24.88
N THR A 277 12.01 -1.50 -24.01
CA THR A 277 13.41 -1.15 -24.35
C THR A 277 14.38 -2.32 -24.21
N ASN A 278 13.89 -3.49 -23.79
CA ASN A 278 14.68 -4.68 -23.48
C ASN A 278 15.75 -4.48 -22.39
N THR A 279 15.64 -3.40 -21.59
CA THR A 279 16.65 -2.99 -20.60
C THR A 279 16.26 -3.45 -19.20
N PHE A 280 15.03 -3.16 -18.78
CA PHE A 280 14.59 -3.37 -17.40
C PHE A 280 13.58 -4.51 -17.30
N TRP A 281 13.64 -5.25 -16.21
CA TRP A 281 12.64 -6.22 -15.82
C TRP A 281 11.43 -5.51 -15.21
N ILE A 282 10.25 -5.92 -15.66
CA ILE A 282 8.95 -5.41 -15.22
C ILE A 282 8.02 -6.56 -14.89
N ASN A 283 7.03 -6.29 -14.03
CA ASN A 283 6.01 -7.27 -13.66
C ASN A 283 5.25 -7.78 -14.89
N ALA A 284 5.24 -9.10 -15.10
CA ALA A 284 4.52 -9.77 -16.19
C ALA A 284 3.20 -10.41 -15.76
N THR A 285 2.88 -10.41 -14.46
CA THR A 285 1.88 -11.31 -13.86
C THR A 285 0.46 -10.74 -13.77
N GLY A 286 0.21 -9.54 -14.31
CA GLY A 286 -1.11 -8.90 -14.31
C GLY A 286 -1.64 -8.45 -12.93
N GLY A 287 -0.92 -8.72 -11.83
CA GLY A 287 -1.33 -8.29 -10.50
C GLY A 287 -0.28 -8.53 -9.41
N GLY A 288 -0.41 -7.82 -8.29
CA GLY A 288 0.57 -7.89 -7.18
C GLY A 288 0.62 -9.26 -6.49
N ARG A 289 -0.52 -9.98 -6.41
CA ARG A 289 -0.58 -11.32 -5.81
C ARG A 289 0.28 -12.32 -6.57
N THR A 290 0.07 -12.41 -7.88
CA THR A 290 0.79 -13.36 -8.72
C THR A 290 2.28 -13.02 -8.79
N LEU A 291 2.63 -11.73 -8.78
CA LEU A 291 4.02 -11.27 -8.65
C LEU A 291 4.67 -11.80 -7.38
N ARG A 292 4.04 -11.60 -6.22
CA ARG A 292 4.52 -12.10 -4.93
C ARG A 292 4.74 -13.61 -4.96
N ASP A 293 3.75 -14.37 -5.42
CA ASP A 293 3.80 -15.84 -5.41
C ASP A 293 4.93 -16.38 -6.31
N LYS A 294 5.09 -15.81 -7.51
CA LYS A 294 6.15 -16.21 -8.45
C LYS A 294 7.54 -15.76 -8.03
N VAL A 295 7.68 -14.60 -7.39
CA VAL A 295 8.95 -14.19 -6.76
C VAL A 295 9.31 -15.16 -5.63
N ALA A 296 8.37 -15.54 -4.78
CA ALA A 296 8.63 -16.50 -3.70
C ALA A 296 9.09 -17.86 -4.26
N GLU A 297 8.40 -18.41 -5.27
CA GLU A 297 8.81 -19.66 -5.94
C GLU A 297 10.26 -19.59 -6.44
N TYR A 298 10.63 -18.48 -7.12
CA TYR A 298 11.99 -18.27 -7.60
C TYR A 298 13.01 -18.19 -6.47
N LEU A 299 12.77 -17.38 -5.44
CA LEU A 299 13.73 -17.19 -4.35
C LEU A 299 13.89 -18.46 -3.49
N ILE A 300 12.81 -19.22 -3.29
CA ILE A 300 12.87 -20.54 -2.62
C ILE A 300 13.81 -21.49 -3.39
N SER A 301 13.79 -21.47 -4.72
CA SER A 301 14.67 -22.32 -5.54
C SER A 301 16.15 -21.95 -5.46
N LEU A 302 16.50 -20.83 -4.83
CA LEU A 302 17.87 -20.39 -4.62
C LEU A 302 18.40 -20.70 -3.21
N ILE A 303 17.52 -21.06 -2.27
CA ILE A 303 17.89 -21.44 -0.90
C ILE A 303 18.03 -22.96 -0.76
N LYS A 304 17.25 -23.72 -1.55
CA LYS A 304 17.32 -25.18 -1.67
C LYS A 304 18.54 -25.62 -2.47
#